data_AF-A0A1F3IIE2-F1
#
_entry.id   AF-A0A1F3IIE2-F1
#
_cell.length_a   1.000
_cell.length_b   1.000
_cell.length_c   1.000
_cell.angle_alpha   90.00
_cell.angle_beta   90.00
_cell.angle_gamma   90.00
#
_symmetry.space_group_name_H-M   'P 1'
#
loop_
_entity.id
_entity.type
_entity.pdbx_description
1 polymer ?
#
loop_
_entity_poly.entity_id
_entity_poly.type
_entity_poly.pdbx_seq_one_letter_code
_entity_poly.pdbx_strand_id
1 'polypeptide(L)'
;MKKLLLSFLFGLFVVFAFSQSISSSVVATAGGYSEAGGLSLSWTLGELATETFTTTNLILTQGFQQGYFEITSIDEPLSKSIDLKVYPNPAIDFINILIEDIDVKLVRIELYNLEGKLISNEQWENTGTPYQFQLSSFSSSQYILRIVDDKNNRVKSFKIVKR
;
A
#
# COMPACT_ATOMS: atom_id res chain seq x y z
N MET A 1 -3.60 -6.44 48.64
CA MET A 1 -3.13 -5.12 48.14
C MET A 1 -1.88 -5.21 47.27
N LYS A 2 -0.79 -5.86 47.70
CA LYS A 2 0.46 -5.98 46.90
C LYS A 2 0.29 -6.61 45.50
N LYS A 3 -0.56 -7.64 45.36
CA LYS A 3 -0.86 -8.27 44.06
C LYS A 3 -1.63 -7.35 43.09
N LEU A 4 -2.49 -6.49 43.64
CA LEU A 4 -3.26 -5.50 42.88
C LEU A 4 -2.36 -4.35 42.40
N LEU A 5 -1.44 -3.91 43.27
CA LEU A 5 -0.41 -2.93 42.92
C LEU A 5 0.51 -3.45 41.81
N LEU A 6 0.94 -4.71 41.88
CA LEU A 6 1.79 -5.33 40.86
C LEU A 6 1.06 -5.43 39.51
N SER A 7 -0.22 -5.81 39.52
CA SER A 7 -1.03 -5.89 38.29
C SER A 7 -1.27 -4.51 37.67
N PHE A 8 -1.45 -3.47 38.50
CA PHE A 8 -1.58 -2.09 38.03
C PHE A 8 -0.27 -1.57 37.43
N LEU A 9 0.87 -1.88 38.05
CA LEU A 9 2.19 -1.50 37.55
C LEU A 9 2.50 -2.19 36.20
N PHE A 10 2.10 -3.45 36.04
CA PHE A 10 2.27 -4.18 34.78
C PHE A 10 1.39 -3.61 33.65
N GLY A 11 0.16 -3.19 33.97
CA GLY A 11 -0.73 -2.51 33.00
C GLY A 11 -0.21 -1.15 32.54
N LEU A 12 0.47 -0.40 33.43
CA LEU A 12 1.08 0.88 33.09
C LEU A 12 2.22 0.74 32.06
N PHE A 13 2.93 -0.40 32.08
CA PHE A 13 4.05 -0.66 31.17
C PHE A 13 3.61 -0.90 29.71
N VAL A 14 2.39 -1.39 29.50
CA VAL A 14 1.82 -1.66 28.17
C VAL A 14 1.53 -0.37 27.39
N VAL A 15 1.28 0.75 28.09
CA VAL A 15 1.01 2.05 27.46
C VAL A 15 2.25 2.64 26.78
N PHE A 16 3.45 2.18 27.17
CA PHE A 16 4.72 2.61 26.56
C PHE A 16 5.27 1.62 25.53
N ALA A 17 4.48 0.61 25.14
CA ALA A 17 4.87 -0.30 24.07
C ALA A 17 4.74 0.41 22.71
N PHE A 18 5.84 0.96 22.21
CA PHE A 18 5.91 1.42 20.83
C PHE A 18 5.94 0.21 19.88
N SER A 19 4.99 0.17 18.94
CA SER A 19 4.98 -0.84 17.87
C SER A 19 6.14 -0.62 16.89
N GLN A 20 6.60 -1.70 16.25
CA GLN A 20 7.64 -1.64 15.22
C GLN A 20 7.14 -0.91 13.97
N SER A 21 7.90 0.07 13.49
CA SER A 21 7.73 0.65 12.16
C SER A 21 8.38 -0.27 11.13
N ILE A 22 7.60 -0.79 10.19
CA ILE A 22 8.12 -1.54 9.04
C ILE A 22 8.56 -0.50 8.00
N SER A 23 9.69 0.14 8.24
CA SER A 23 10.36 1.00 7.26
C SER A 23 11.59 0.28 6.70
N SER A 24 11.75 0.32 5.38
CA SER A 24 12.98 -0.14 4.74
C SER A 24 14.17 0.63 5.32
N SER A 25 15.19 -0.09 5.80
CA SER A 25 16.41 0.49 6.35
C SER A 25 17.62 -0.27 5.79
N VAL A 26 18.76 0.40 5.73
CA VAL A 26 20.02 -0.13 5.23
C VAL A 26 21.13 0.15 6.24
N VAL A 27 21.96 -0.85 6.53
CA VAL A 27 23.15 -0.68 7.37
C VAL A 27 24.33 -0.43 6.43
N ALA A 28 24.80 0.81 6.42
CA ALA A 28 25.89 1.26 5.56
C ALA A 28 27.03 1.85 6.42
N THR A 29 28.26 1.87 5.91
CA THR A 29 29.39 2.46 6.64
C THR A 29 29.31 3.99 6.69
N ALA A 30 28.65 4.61 5.70
CA ALA A 30 28.17 5.99 5.76
C ALA A 30 26.93 6.18 4.88
N GLY A 31 26.25 7.32 5.01
CA GLY A 31 25.13 7.71 4.16
C GLY A 31 24.60 9.09 4.51
N GLY A 32 23.69 9.63 3.70
CA GLY A 32 23.12 10.95 3.92
C GLY A 32 21.92 11.27 3.02
N TYR A 33 21.19 12.32 3.41
CA TYR A 33 20.07 12.89 2.67
C TYR A 33 20.22 14.41 2.59
N SER A 34 20.00 14.98 1.41
CA SER A 34 20.02 16.43 1.18
C SER A 34 18.95 16.84 0.15
N GLU A 35 18.34 18.00 0.34
CA GLU A 35 17.33 18.54 -0.57
C GLU A 35 17.69 19.98 -0.97
N ALA A 36 17.64 20.28 -2.27
CA ALA A 36 17.84 21.62 -2.81
C ALA A 36 17.13 21.80 -4.15
N GLY A 37 16.39 22.91 -4.32
CA GLY A 37 15.81 23.28 -5.61
C GLY A 37 14.83 22.26 -6.21
N GLY A 38 14.08 21.52 -5.37
CA GLY A 38 13.17 20.47 -5.82
C GLY A 38 13.86 19.14 -6.19
N LEU A 39 15.18 19.05 -5.99
CA LEU A 39 15.94 17.82 -6.11
C LEU A 39 16.20 17.26 -4.71
N SER A 40 15.96 15.95 -4.56
CA SER A 40 16.36 15.21 -3.37
C SER A 40 17.48 14.23 -3.74
N LEU A 41 18.52 14.17 -2.92
CA LEU A 41 19.64 13.26 -3.05
C LEU A 41 19.77 12.43 -1.78
N SER A 42 19.67 11.12 -1.93
CA SER A 42 19.90 10.12 -0.89
C SER A 42 21.07 9.24 -1.35
N TRP A 43 22.02 8.98 -0.45
CA TRP A 43 23.20 8.15 -0.78
C TRP A 43 23.65 7.31 0.42
N THR A 44 24.28 6.19 0.13
CA THR A 44 24.89 5.25 1.08
C THR A 44 26.29 4.88 0.59
N LEU A 45 27.18 4.55 1.52
CA LEU A 45 28.57 4.17 1.27
C LEU A 45 28.88 2.88 2.03
N GLY A 46 29.66 1.98 1.42
CA GLY A 46 30.09 0.73 2.04
C GLY A 46 29.24 -0.49 1.73
N GLU A 47 28.44 -0.45 0.66
CA GLU A 47 27.81 -1.67 0.13
C GLU A 47 28.88 -2.53 -0.56
N LEU A 48 29.06 -3.77 -0.09
CA LEU A 48 30.21 -4.61 -0.48
C LEU A 48 30.07 -5.25 -1.87
N ALA A 49 28.88 -5.25 -2.47
CA ALA A 49 28.65 -5.66 -3.86
C ALA A 49 27.30 -5.13 -4.38
N THR A 50 27.31 -4.36 -5.48
CA THR A 50 26.12 -4.02 -6.25
C THR A 50 26.37 -4.38 -7.70
N GLU A 51 25.63 -5.35 -8.25
CA GLU A 51 25.64 -5.66 -9.67
C GLU A 51 24.25 -5.41 -10.26
N THR A 52 24.20 -4.79 -11.43
CA THR A 52 22.99 -4.62 -12.21
C THR A 52 23.05 -5.54 -13.42
N PHE A 53 22.18 -6.54 -13.44
CA PHE A 53 21.97 -7.39 -14.59
C PHE A 53 20.83 -6.83 -15.43
N THR A 54 21.04 -6.73 -16.75
CA THR A 54 20.01 -6.24 -17.67
C THR A 54 19.86 -7.21 -18.86
N THR A 55 18.61 -7.55 -19.15
CA THR A 55 18.14 -8.24 -20.36
C THR A 55 16.97 -7.43 -20.92
N THR A 56 16.57 -7.69 -22.18
CA THR A 56 15.49 -6.98 -22.90
C THR A 56 14.21 -6.75 -22.07
N ASN A 57 13.85 -7.69 -21.19
CA ASN A 57 12.60 -7.65 -20.40
C ASN A 57 12.81 -7.72 -18.88
N LEU A 58 14.06 -7.74 -18.40
CA LEU A 58 14.33 -7.97 -16.98
C LEU A 58 15.55 -7.17 -16.51
N ILE A 59 15.37 -6.42 -15.44
CA ILE A 59 16.43 -5.71 -14.73
C ILE A 59 16.49 -6.29 -13.32
N LEU A 60 17.63 -6.86 -12.94
CA LEU A 60 17.87 -7.38 -11.60
C LEU A 60 19.03 -6.61 -10.98
N THR A 61 18.75 -5.81 -9.95
CA THR A 61 19.74 -5.02 -9.22
C THR A 61 20.02 -5.65 -7.86
N GLN A 62 21.30 -5.81 -7.53
CA GLN A 62 21.74 -6.14 -6.17
C GLN A 62 22.11 -4.86 -5.41
N GLY A 63 21.68 -4.74 -4.15
CA GLY A 63 21.91 -3.59 -3.26
C GLY A 63 20.63 -2.81 -2.88
N PHE A 64 20.68 -1.93 -1.87
CA PHE A 64 19.56 -1.04 -1.44
C PHE A 64 19.82 0.42 -1.89
N GLN A 65 18.90 1.27 -2.38
CA GLN A 65 17.44 1.42 -2.27
C GLN A 65 16.72 1.27 -3.63
N GLN A 66 15.59 0.56 -3.65
CA GLN A 66 14.50 0.89 -4.58
C GLN A 66 13.18 0.98 -3.79
N GLY A 67 12.71 2.21 -3.59
CA GLY A 67 11.32 2.47 -3.23
C GLY A 67 10.44 2.37 -4.47
N TYR A 68 10.43 1.22 -5.15
CA TYR A 68 9.45 0.96 -6.20
C TYR A 68 8.20 0.40 -5.53
N PHE A 69 7.19 1.26 -5.34
CA PHE A 69 5.85 0.79 -4.98
C PHE A 69 5.26 0.20 -6.26
N GLU A 70 5.60 -1.06 -6.55
CA GLU A 70 4.89 -1.81 -7.56
C GLU A 70 3.45 -1.96 -7.07
N ILE A 71 2.50 -1.39 -7.81
CA ILE A 71 1.08 -1.66 -7.63
C ILE A 71 0.87 -3.09 -8.13
N THR A 72 1.24 -4.07 -7.33
CA THR A 72 1.00 -5.47 -7.66
C THR A 72 -0.51 -5.71 -7.54
N SER A 73 -1.18 -5.86 -8.68
CA SER A 73 -2.48 -6.53 -8.73
C SER A 73 -2.30 -7.86 -8.00
N ILE A 74 -3.10 -8.11 -6.98
CA ILE A 74 -2.93 -9.32 -6.13
C ILE A 74 -3.37 -10.58 -6.90
N ASP A 75 -3.99 -10.43 -8.06
CA ASP A 75 -4.49 -11.53 -8.87
C ASP A 75 -4.28 -11.31 -10.38
N GLU A 76 -4.04 -12.41 -11.09
CA GLU A 76 -4.33 -12.52 -12.53
C GLU A 76 -5.85 -12.46 -12.74
N PRO A 77 -6.36 -11.61 -13.65
CA PRO A 77 -7.80 -11.50 -13.87
C PRO A 77 -8.35 -12.83 -14.40
N LEU A 78 -9.28 -13.44 -13.67
CA LEU A 78 -10.00 -14.66 -14.07
C LEU A 78 -10.93 -14.42 -15.29
N SER A 79 -11.14 -13.16 -15.69
CA SER A 79 -11.96 -12.79 -16.84
C SER A 79 -11.70 -11.35 -17.26
N LYS A 80 -11.38 -11.15 -18.55
CA LYS A 80 -11.23 -9.86 -19.27
C LYS A 80 -10.22 -8.88 -18.64
N SER A 81 -9.20 -8.49 -19.42
CA SER A 81 -8.23 -7.46 -19.02
C SER A 81 -8.92 -6.09 -18.97
N ILE A 82 -9.58 -5.79 -17.85
CA ILE A 82 -10.16 -4.47 -17.59
C ILE A 82 -9.02 -3.53 -17.16
N ASP A 83 -8.87 -2.42 -17.88
CA ASP A 83 -7.94 -1.36 -17.53
C ASP A 83 -8.47 -0.56 -16.34
N LEU A 84 -7.83 -0.79 -15.19
CA LEU A 84 -8.21 -0.20 -13.91
C LEU A 84 -6.98 0.40 -13.24
N LYS A 85 -7.09 1.68 -12.87
CA LYS A 85 -6.04 2.48 -12.23
C LYS A 85 -6.50 2.93 -10.84
N VAL A 86 -5.62 2.81 -9.85
CA VAL A 86 -5.87 3.28 -8.48
C VAL A 86 -4.71 4.15 -8.02
N TYR A 87 -4.98 5.40 -7.63
CA TYR A 87 -3.95 6.38 -7.27
C TYR A 87 -4.49 7.54 -6.41
N PRO A 88 -3.69 8.20 -5.56
CA PRO A 88 -2.29 7.87 -5.27
C PRO A 88 -2.19 6.64 -4.36
N ASN A 89 -1.08 5.91 -4.46
CA ASN A 89 -0.74 4.86 -3.53
C ASN A 89 0.78 4.93 -3.30
N PRO A 90 1.27 5.25 -2.08
CA PRO A 90 0.54 5.43 -0.82
C PRO A 90 -0.45 6.60 -0.80
N ALA A 91 -1.53 6.46 -0.02
CA ALA A 91 -2.61 7.44 0.13
C ALA A 91 -2.63 8.06 1.54
N ILE A 92 -3.14 9.28 1.67
CA ILE A 92 -3.36 9.94 2.97
C ILE A 92 -4.87 9.96 3.26
N ASP A 93 -5.60 10.79 2.53
CA ASP A 93 -7.03 11.04 2.78
C ASP A 93 -7.96 10.29 1.83
N PHE A 94 -7.53 10.03 0.59
CA PHE A 94 -8.37 9.40 -0.43
C PHE A 94 -7.52 8.71 -1.51
N ILE A 95 -8.18 7.83 -2.26
CA ILE A 95 -7.70 7.28 -3.54
C ILE A 95 -8.72 7.57 -4.63
N ASN A 96 -8.24 7.72 -5.85
CA ASN A 96 -9.03 7.74 -7.06
C ASN A 96 -8.99 6.36 -7.70
N ILE A 97 -10.15 5.89 -8.13
CA ILE A 97 -10.35 4.64 -8.85
C ILE A 97 -10.87 5.01 -10.24
N LEU A 98 -10.13 4.65 -11.27
CA LEU A 98 -10.50 4.88 -12.66
C LEU A 98 -10.63 3.54 -13.37
N ILE A 99 -11.79 3.29 -13.96
CA ILE A 99 -12.09 2.13 -14.81
C ILE A 99 -12.29 2.68 -16.21
N GLU A 100 -11.41 2.31 -17.15
CA GLU A 100 -11.43 2.82 -18.53
C GLU A 100 -12.28 1.94 -19.47
N ASP A 101 -12.86 0.84 -18.96
CA ASP A 101 -13.78 -0.02 -19.71
C ASP A 101 -15.22 0.53 -19.66
N ILE A 102 -15.77 0.86 -20.84
CA ILE A 102 -17.10 1.45 -21.08
C ILE A 102 -18.24 0.44 -20.84
N ASP A 103 -17.95 -0.87 -20.91
CA ASP A 103 -18.98 -1.91 -20.77
C ASP A 103 -19.35 -2.17 -19.31
N VAL A 104 -18.44 -1.85 -18.38
CA VAL A 104 -18.72 -1.85 -16.95
C VAL A 104 -19.58 -0.62 -16.69
N LYS A 105 -20.65 -0.74 -15.89
CA LYS A 105 -21.51 0.40 -15.50
C LYS A 105 -21.78 0.46 -14.02
N LEU A 106 -21.69 -0.69 -13.36
CA LEU A 106 -21.98 -0.88 -11.96
C LEU A 106 -20.90 -1.78 -11.37
N VAL A 107 -20.22 -1.29 -10.34
CA VAL A 107 -19.23 -2.06 -9.59
C VAL A 107 -19.43 -1.87 -8.10
N ARG A 108 -18.90 -2.81 -7.33
CA ARG A 108 -18.73 -2.67 -5.89
C ARG A 108 -17.25 -2.49 -5.56
N ILE A 109 -16.99 -1.53 -4.71
CA ILE A 109 -15.68 -1.22 -4.16
C ILE A 109 -15.66 -1.73 -2.73
N GLU A 110 -14.90 -2.80 -2.51
CA GLU A 110 -14.77 -3.44 -1.21
C GLU A 110 -13.38 -3.17 -0.64
N LEU A 111 -13.31 -2.68 0.59
CA LEU A 111 -12.06 -2.48 1.31
C LEU A 111 -11.95 -3.53 2.41
N TYR A 112 -10.83 -4.25 2.45
CA TYR A 112 -10.52 -5.26 3.46
C TYR A 112 -9.26 -4.86 4.23
N ASN A 113 -9.22 -5.20 5.52
CA ASN A 113 -7.98 -5.17 6.29
C ASN A 113 -7.08 -6.38 5.95
N LEU A 114 -5.85 -6.40 6.48
CA LEU A 114 -4.90 -7.51 6.25
C LEU A 114 -5.35 -8.86 6.83
N GLU A 115 -6.30 -8.86 7.77
CA GLU A 115 -6.90 -10.07 8.34
C GLU A 115 -8.02 -10.64 7.44
N GLY A 116 -8.35 -9.96 6.34
CA GLY A 116 -9.43 -10.34 5.43
C GLY A 116 -10.83 -9.92 5.90
N LYS A 117 -10.94 -9.06 6.92
CA LYS A 117 -12.21 -8.48 7.36
C LYS A 117 -12.62 -7.35 6.41
N LEU A 118 -13.84 -7.40 5.91
CA LEU A 118 -14.47 -6.32 5.14
C LEU A 118 -14.74 -5.12 6.06
N ILE A 119 -14.21 -3.94 5.69
CA ILE A 119 -14.31 -2.71 6.47
C ILE A 119 -15.09 -1.60 5.76
N SER A 120 -15.16 -1.61 4.43
CA SER A 120 -16.04 -0.74 3.65
C SER A 120 -16.57 -1.48 2.43
N ASN A 121 -17.78 -1.13 2.01
CA ASN A 121 -18.44 -1.69 0.84
C ASN A 121 -19.32 -0.60 0.20
N GLU A 122 -18.87 -0.07 -0.94
CA GLU A 122 -19.52 1.04 -1.62
C GLU A 122 -19.90 0.63 -3.05
N GLN A 123 -21.10 1.02 -3.47
CA GLN A 123 -21.58 0.80 -4.83
C GLN A 123 -21.28 2.03 -5.68
N TRP A 124 -20.69 1.81 -6.85
CA TRP A 124 -20.39 2.88 -7.79
C TRP A 124 -21.05 2.60 -9.15
N GLU A 125 -21.98 3.48 -9.50
CA GLU A 125 -22.64 3.56 -10.80
C GLU A 125 -21.96 4.63 -11.66
N ASN A 126 -21.81 4.37 -12.97
CA ASN A 126 -21.16 5.23 -13.96
C ASN A 126 -19.62 5.18 -13.94
N THR A 127 -19.07 4.02 -14.26
CA THR A 127 -17.64 3.83 -14.51
C THR A 127 -17.21 4.53 -15.80
N GLY A 128 -16.12 5.29 -15.74
CA GLY A 128 -15.61 6.13 -16.84
C GLY A 128 -15.11 7.50 -16.38
N THR A 129 -15.55 7.94 -15.20
CA THR A 129 -14.93 9.06 -14.47
C THR A 129 -14.11 8.53 -13.29
N PRO A 130 -13.14 9.30 -12.77
CA PRO A 130 -12.46 8.94 -11.53
C PRO A 130 -13.43 8.98 -10.34
N TYR A 131 -13.53 7.88 -9.61
CA TYR A 131 -14.25 7.80 -8.35
C TYR A 131 -13.31 8.04 -7.17
N GLN A 132 -13.63 9.01 -6.32
CA GLN A 132 -12.85 9.32 -5.13
C GLN A 132 -13.34 8.52 -3.93
N PHE A 133 -12.59 7.50 -3.55
CA PHE A 133 -12.85 6.69 -2.36
C PHE A 133 -12.14 7.31 -1.15
N GLN A 134 -12.90 7.64 -0.11
CA GLN A 134 -12.38 8.31 1.09
C GLN A 134 -11.71 7.31 2.03
N LEU A 135 -10.49 7.64 2.46
CA LEU A 135 -9.70 6.85 3.39
C LEU A 135 -9.46 7.53 4.75
N SER A 136 -9.82 8.82 4.87
CA SER A 136 -9.53 9.67 6.04
C SER A 136 -10.00 9.10 7.39
N SER A 137 -11.09 8.34 7.40
CA SER A 137 -11.65 7.72 8.61
C SER A 137 -10.97 6.41 9.02
N PHE A 138 -10.10 5.84 8.18
CA PHE A 138 -9.38 4.59 8.45
C PHE A 138 -7.98 4.85 9.02
N SER A 139 -7.47 3.88 9.79
CA SER A 139 -6.14 3.96 10.39
C SER A 139 -5.01 3.86 9.36
N SER A 140 -3.86 4.46 9.63
CA SER A 140 -2.67 4.31 8.78
C SER A 140 -2.21 2.85 8.80
N SER A 141 -2.47 2.13 7.71
CA SER A 141 -2.24 0.70 7.59
C SER A 141 -2.25 0.27 6.12
N GLN A 142 -2.03 -1.02 5.87
CA GLN A 142 -2.21 -1.62 4.56
C GLN A 142 -3.62 -2.22 4.44
N TYR A 143 -4.22 -2.06 3.27
CA TYR A 143 -5.55 -2.53 2.95
C TYR A 143 -5.55 -3.29 1.61
N ILE A 144 -6.56 -4.13 1.42
CA ILE A 144 -6.84 -4.76 0.13
C ILE A 144 -8.12 -4.13 -0.40
N LEU A 145 -8.00 -3.38 -1.50
CA LEU A 145 -9.12 -2.87 -2.26
C LEU A 145 -9.50 -3.89 -3.33
N ARG A 146 -10.76 -4.30 -3.36
CA ARG A 146 -11.27 -5.27 -4.32
C ARG A 146 -12.41 -4.64 -5.09
N ILE A 147 -12.36 -4.79 -6.41
CA ILE A 147 -13.41 -4.35 -7.31
C ILE A 147 -14.13 -5.61 -7.79
N VAL A 148 -15.45 -5.63 -7.60
CA VAL A 148 -16.33 -6.73 -8.04
C VAL A 148 -17.39 -6.19 -9.00
N ASP A 149 -17.77 -7.01 -9.99
CA ASP A 149 -18.84 -6.68 -10.93
C ASP A 149 -20.23 -6.87 -10.31
N ASP A 150 -21.27 -6.55 -11.08
CA ASP A 150 -22.68 -6.73 -10.72
C ASP A 150 -23.07 -8.20 -10.44
N LYS A 151 -22.35 -9.14 -11.04
CA LYS A 151 -22.50 -10.60 -10.86
C LYS A 151 -21.64 -11.16 -9.73
N ASN A 152 -20.99 -10.29 -8.94
CA ASN A 152 -20.13 -10.65 -7.83
C ASN A 152 -18.86 -11.42 -8.23
N ASN A 153 -18.45 -11.32 -9.49
CA ASN A 153 -17.13 -11.79 -9.94
C ASN A 153 -16.07 -10.78 -9.55
N ARG A 154 -14.93 -11.29 -9.10
CA ARG A 154 -13.77 -10.46 -8.77
C ARG A 154 -13.13 -9.94 -10.06
N VAL A 155 -13.18 -8.63 -10.25
CA VAL A 155 -12.55 -7.94 -11.39
C VAL A 155 -11.06 -7.79 -11.13
N LYS A 156 -10.68 -7.13 -10.03
CA LYS A 156 -9.28 -6.87 -9.69
C LYS A 156 -9.10 -6.53 -8.21
N SER A 157 -7.90 -6.80 -7.69
CA SER A 157 -7.52 -6.54 -6.30
C SER A 157 -6.25 -5.69 -6.25
N PHE A 158 -6.23 -4.67 -5.39
CA PHE A 158 -5.09 -3.76 -5.19
C PHE A 158 -4.68 -3.71 -3.73
N LYS A 159 -3.38 -3.70 -3.48
CA LYS A 159 -2.83 -3.38 -2.16
C LYS A 159 -2.73 -1.87 -2.00
N ILE A 160 -3.41 -1.30 -1.01
CA ILE A 160 -3.37 0.14 -0.70
C ILE A 160 -2.57 0.36 0.57
N VAL A 161 -1.66 1.33 0.55
CA VAL A 161 -0.87 1.75 1.72
C VAL A 161 -1.39 3.11 2.17
N LYS A 162 -2.07 3.17 3.31
CA LYS A 162 -2.50 4.43 3.93
C LYS A 162 -1.44 4.93 4.91
N ARG A 163 -1.02 6.18 4.78
CA ARG A 163 -0.13 6.88 5.71
C ARG A 163 -0.90 7.66 6.78
#